data_AF-K1SP03-F1
#
_entry.id   AF-K1SP03-F1
#
_cell.length_a   1.000
_cell.length_b   1.000
_cell.length_c   1.000
_cell.angle_alpha   90.00
_cell.angle_beta   90.00
_cell.angle_gamma   90.00
#
_symmetry.space_group_name_H-M   'P 1'
#
loop_
_entity.id
_entity.type
_entity.pdbx_description
1 polymer ?
#
loop_
_entity_poly.entity_id
_entity_poly.type
_entity_poly.pdbx_seq_one_letter_code
_entity_poly.pdbx_strand_id
1 'polypeptide(L)'
;DKAAIWNDSDSANNWKYVAETAASRILAKNPNVLIMVEGTEIYPTDIKSNKDFSSTNDDDYYFNWWGGNLRGVKDFPVNLGKYQNKLVYSPHDYGPTVYQQPWFEGDYDFDSLMRDCWQDNWFFIYKNNTAPLLIGEWGGFMKEPNLKWMTCMRRLISENHLNHTFWCYNANSGDTGGLVLDDFSTWDEEKYAFVKEVLWQENGKFVGLDHKIALGENGITLKDAKGL
;
A
#
# COMPACT_ATOMS: atom_id res chain seq x y z
N ASP A 1 -18.42 -17.00 3.95
CA ASP A 1 -18.50 -15.54 4.13
C ASP A 1 -18.68 -14.85 2.77
N LYS A 2 -19.19 -13.61 2.75
CA LYS A 2 -19.29 -12.81 1.52
C LYS A 2 -17.98 -12.07 1.28
N ALA A 3 -17.51 -12.01 0.04
CA ALA A 3 -16.33 -11.23 -0.35
C ALA A 3 -16.52 -9.73 -0.08
N ALA A 4 -15.43 -9.00 0.16
CA ALA A 4 -15.46 -7.55 0.26
C ALA A 4 -15.73 -6.93 -1.13
N ILE A 5 -16.64 -5.98 -1.20
CA ILE A 5 -17.01 -5.28 -2.44
C ILE A 5 -16.73 -3.78 -2.32
N TRP A 6 -16.71 -3.08 -3.45
CA TRP A 6 -16.54 -1.63 -3.51
C TRP A 6 -17.52 -1.04 -4.53
N ASN A 7 -18.61 -0.45 -4.04
CA ASN A 7 -19.62 0.25 -4.86
C ASN A 7 -20.33 1.35 -4.02
N ASP A 8 -21.48 1.85 -4.48
CA ASP A 8 -22.28 2.87 -3.80
C ASP A 8 -23.41 2.32 -2.91
N SER A 9 -23.45 1.01 -2.64
CA SER A 9 -24.42 0.41 -1.71
C SER A 9 -24.01 0.61 -0.25
N ASP A 10 -24.94 0.39 0.67
CA ASP A 10 -24.72 0.33 2.12
C ASP A 10 -24.60 -1.11 2.65
N SER A 11 -24.30 -2.05 1.75
CA SER A 11 -24.14 -3.47 2.08
C SER A 11 -23.08 -3.69 3.16
N ALA A 12 -23.31 -4.63 4.07
CA ALA A 12 -22.40 -4.89 5.19
C ALA A 12 -21.00 -5.36 4.77
N ASN A 13 -20.84 -5.91 3.56
CA ASN A 13 -19.56 -6.29 2.96
C ASN A 13 -18.99 -5.23 1.99
N ASN A 14 -19.64 -4.07 1.84
CA ASN A 14 -19.07 -2.97 1.06
C ASN A 14 -17.98 -2.27 1.88
N TRP A 15 -16.73 -2.51 1.50
CA TRP A 15 -15.56 -2.02 2.22
C TRP A 15 -15.51 -0.49 2.28
N LYS A 16 -15.88 0.21 1.20
CA LYS A 16 -15.99 1.67 1.18
C LYS A 16 -16.97 2.17 2.24
N TYR A 17 -18.17 1.61 2.28
CA TYR A 17 -19.22 2.01 3.22
C TYR A 17 -18.81 1.72 4.67
N VAL A 18 -18.21 0.56 4.91
CA VAL A 18 -17.67 0.18 6.23
C VAL A 18 -16.56 1.14 6.65
N ALA A 19 -15.63 1.48 5.76
CA ALA A 19 -14.54 2.42 6.03
C ALA A 19 -15.07 3.83 6.37
N GLU A 20 -16.03 4.36 5.59
CA GLU A 20 -16.68 5.66 5.87
C GLU A 20 -17.41 5.66 7.22
N THR A 21 -18.11 4.57 7.54
CA THR A 21 -18.83 4.40 8.80
C THR A 21 -17.87 4.34 9.98
N ALA A 22 -16.81 3.54 9.88
CA ALA A 22 -15.77 3.42 10.90
C ALA A 22 -15.05 4.76 11.11
N ALA A 23 -14.64 5.41 10.01
CA ALA A 23 -13.98 6.71 10.03
C ALA A 23 -14.83 7.78 10.73
N SER A 24 -16.12 7.87 10.41
CA SER A 24 -17.04 8.81 11.06
C SER A 24 -17.08 8.62 12.58
N ARG A 25 -17.13 7.36 13.04
CA ARG A 25 -17.12 7.03 14.48
C ARG A 25 -15.78 7.35 15.14
N ILE A 26 -14.66 7.03 14.49
CA ILE A 26 -13.31 7.31 14.98
C ILE A 26 -13.10 8.82 15.09
N LEU A 27 -13.40 9.57 14.03
CA LEU A 27 -13.17 11.01 13.95
C LEU A 27 -14.11 11.83 14.84
N ALA A 28 -15.28 11.28 15.20
CA ALA A 28 -16.12 11.84 16.25
C ALA A 28 -15.48 11.78 17.63
N LYS A 29 -14.52 10.87 17.86
CA LYS A 29 -13.78 10.73 19.13
C LYS A 29 -12.41 11.39 19.07
N ASN A 30 -11.69 11.25 17.96
CA ASN A 30 -10.39 11.85 17.75
C ASN A 30 -10.30 12.43 16.34
N PRO A 31 -10.54 13.75 16.16
CA PRO A 31 -10.48 14.38 14.84
C PRO A 31 -9.06 14.57 14.32
N ASN A 32 -8.03 14.18 15.08
CA ASN A 32 -6.63 14.42 14.70
C ASN A 32 -5.99 13.24 13.96
N VAL A 33 -6.53 12.02 14.09
CA VAL A 33 -5.96 10.84 13.43
C VAL A 33 -6.18 10.87 11.91
N LEU A 34 -5.28 10.20 11.20
CA LEU A 34 -5.48 9.82 9.81
C LEU A 34 -6.32 8.55 9.73
N ILE A 35 -7.05 8.39 8.63
CA ILE A 35 -7.81 7.19 8.28
C ILE A 35 -7.15 6.58 7.06
N MET A 36 -6.50 5.45 7.27
CA MET A 36 -5.88 4.65 6.21
C MET A 36 -6.91 3.66 5.69
N VAL A 37 -7.15 3.65 4.38
CA VAL A 37 -8.12 2.76 3.72
C VAL A 37 -7.41 1.94 2.66
N GLU A 38 -7.32 0.64 2.90
CA GLU A 38 -6.81 -0.36 1.93
C GLU A 38 -7.82 -0.59 0.80
N GLY A 39 -7.39 -1.33 -0.23
CA GLY A 39 -8.25 -1.81 -1.32
C GLY A 39 -8.99 -3.11 -1.02
N THR A 40 -9.69 -3.63 -2.02
CA THR A 40 -10.23 -5.01 -2.02
C THR A 40 -9.31 -5.96 -2.80
N GLU A 41 -9.68 -7.22 -2.96
CA GLU A 41 -9.00 -8.16 -3.87
C GLU A 41 -9.47 -7.95 -5.32
N ILE A 42 -10.79 -7.89 -5.50
CA ILE A 42 -11.43 -7.83 -6.82
C ILE A 42 -12.14 -6.51 -7.06
N TYR A 43 -12.21 -6.11 -8.33
CA TYR A 43 -13.06 -5.02 -8.81
C TYR A 43 -13.62 -5.34 -10.21
N PRO A 44 -14.91 -5.11 -10.50
CA PRO A 44 -15.50 -5.48 -11.80
C PRO A 44 -14.79 -4.83 -12.98
N THR A 45 -14.60 -5.58 -14.07
CA THR A 45 -14.07 -5.03 -15.33
C THR A 45 -15.06 -4.11 -16.02
N ASP A 46 -16.36 -4.38 -15.86
CA ASP A 46 -17.46 -3.49 -16.21
C ASP A 46 -18.35 -3.20 -15.00
N ILE A 47 -18.04 -2.09 -14.32
CA ILE A 47 -18.80 -1.64 -13.15
C ILE A 47 -20.26 -1.28 -13.47
N LYS A 48 -20.64 -1.05 -14.73
CA LYS A 48 -22.02 -0.74 -15.08
C LYS A 48 -22.90 -1.98 -15.13
N SER A 49 -22.35 -3.11 -15.59
CA SER A 49 -23.10 -4.37 -15.72
C SER A 49 -22.93 -5.30 -14.52
N ASN A 50 -21.79 -5.26 -13.82
CA ASN A 50 -21.49 -6.12 -12.67
C ASN A 50 -21.27 -5.31 -11.37
N LYS A 51 -22.06 -4.25 -11.18
CA LYS A 51 -21.94 -3.34 -10.02
C LYS A 51 -22.18 -4.02 -8.67
N ASP A 52 -23.02 -5.04 -8.67
CA ASP A 52 -23.42 -5.80 -7.48
C ASP A 52 -22.51 -6.99 -7.16
N PHE A 53 -21.46 -7.20 -7.97
CA PHE A 53 -20.50 -8.30 -7.82
C PHE A 53 -21.20 -9.67 -7.86
N SER A 54 -22.23 -9.80 -8.71
CA SER A 54 -23.01 -11.03 -8.86
C SER A 54 -22.41 -12.01 -9.85
N SER A 55 -21.52 -11.57 -10.74
CA SER A 55 -20.85 -12.47 -11.68
C SER A 55 -20.01 -13.51 -10.92
N THR A 56 -20.09 -14.76 -11.36
CA THR A 56 -19.26 -15.87 -10.90
C THR A 56 -18.14 -16.21 -11.90
N ASN A 57 -17.94 -15.38 -12.93
CA ASN A 57 -16.86 -15.53 -13.89
C ASN A 57 -15.69 -14.65 -13.48
N ASP A 58 -14.51 -15.25 -13.29
CA ASP A 58 -13.31 -14.54 -12.87
C ASP A 58 -12.88 -13.46 -13.89
N ASP A 59 -13.10 -13.70 -15.19
CA ASP A 59 -12.76 -12.74 -16.25
C ASP A 59 -13.56 -11.41 -16.14
N ASP A 60 -14.65 -11.39 -15.37
CA ASP A 60 -15.44 -10.20 -15.12
C ASP A 60 -14.86 -9.32 -13.99
N TYR A 61 -13.69 -9.68 -13.45
CA TYR A 61 -13.00 -8.96 -12.38
C TYR A 61 -11.53 -8.70 -12.69
N TYR A 62 -11.08 -7.50 -12.33
CA TYR A 62 -9.67 -7.23 -12.09
C TYR A 62 -9.30 -7.80 -10.72
N PHE A 63 -8.38 -8.78 -10.70
CA PHE A 63 -7.77 -9.28 -9.47
C PHE A 63 -6.54 -8.47 -9.09
N ASN A 64 -6.32 -8.30 -7.79
CA ASN A 64 -5.08 -7.79 -7.24
C ASN A 64 -4.79 -8.45 -5.87
N TRP A 65 -3.68 -8.07 -5.22
CA TRP A 65 -3.41 -8.39 -3.82
C TRP A 65 -4.58 -8.02 -2.91
N TRP A 66 -4.77 -8.78 -1.83
CA TRP A 66 -5.66 -8.36 -0.74
C TRP A 66 -5.19 -7.00 -0.22
N GLY A 67 -6.11 -6.03 -0.15
CA GLY A 67 -5.77 -4.66 0.21
C GLY A 67 -5.16 -3.83 -0.94
N GLY A 68 -4.88 -4.43 -2.11
CA GLY A 68 -4.18 -3.79 -3.22
C GLY A 68 -5.08 -3.23 -4.33
N ASN A 69 -6.36 -3.64 -4.41
CA ASN A 69 -7.26 -3.17 -5.47
C ASN A 69 -8.01 -1.90 -5.05
N LEU A 70 -7.49 -0.74 -5.45
CA LEU A 70 -8.10 0.58 -5.24
C LEU A 70 -8.74 1.14 -6.53
N ARG A 71 -9.04 0.29 -7.53
CA ARG A 71 -9.71 0.72 -8.78
C ARG A 71 -11.04 1.42 -8.52
N GLY A 72 -11.78 0.95 -7.51
CA GLY A 72 -13.05 1.52 -7.10
C GLY A 72 -12.99 2.98 -6.66
N VAL A 73 -11.82 3.53 -6.35
CA VAL A 73 -11.66 4.96 -6.03
C VAL A 73 -11.97 5.86 -7.23
N LYS A 74 -11.82 5.38 -8.47
CA LYS A 74 -12.17 6.15 -9.69
C LYS A 74 -13.67 6.43 -9.77
N ASP A 75 -14.47 5.43 -9.41
CA ASP A 75 -15.94 5.47 -9.56
C ASP A 75 -16.64 5.90 -8.27
N PHE A 76 -16.14 5.42 -7.13
CA PHE A 76 -16.72 5.60 -5.80
C PHE A 76 -15.62 5.97 -4.78
N PRO A 77 -15.08 7.20 -4.82
CA PRO A 77 -14.08 7.63 -3.85
C PRO A 77 -14.66 7.64 -2.43
N VAL A 78 -13.85 7.28 -1.44
CA VAL A 78 -14.18 7.40 -0.01
C VAL A 78 -14.44 8.86 0.35
N ASN A 79 -15.57 9.11 1.00
CA ASN A 79 -16.02 10.41 1.43
C ASN A 79 -16.12 10.48 2.96
N LEU A 80 -15.18 11.19 3.60
CA LEU A 80 -15.16 11.44 5.04
C LEU A 80 -15.84 12.77 5.42
N GLY A 81 -16.54 13.41 4.48
CA GLY A 81 -17.22 14.69 4.65
C GLY A 81 -16.24 15.80 5.03
N LYS A 82 -16.52 16.53 6.11
CA LYS A 82 -15.67 17.63 6.59
C LYS A 82 -14.26 17.20 7.01
N TYR A 83 -14.02 15.90 7.17
CA TYR A 83 -12.72 15.32 7.54
C TYR A 83 -11.98 14.71 6.34
N GLN A 84 -12.33 15.08 5.10
CA GLN A 84 -11.67 14.52 3.91
C GLN A 84 -10.14 14.66 3.95
N ASN A 85 -9.62 15.69 4.60
CA ASN A 85 -8.17 15.89 4.81
C ASN A 85 -7.50 14.87 5.75
N LYS A 86 -8.25 13.88 6.26
CA LYS A 86 -7.74 12.78 7.09
C LYS A 86 -7.57 11.48 6.31
N LEU A 87 -8.07 11.41 5.08
CA LEU A 87 -8.01 10.21 4.26
C LEU A 87 -6.60 9.99 3.70
N VAL A 88 -6.13 8.74 3.81
CA VAL A 88 -4.97 8.20 3.12
C VAL A 88 -5.38 6.85 2.51
N TYR A 89 -5.09 6.60 1.24
CA TYR A 89 -5.28 5.26 0.69
C TYR A 89 -4.02 4.43 0.89
N SER A 90 -4.20 3.14 1.19
CA SER A 90 -3.11 2.29 1.68
C SER A 90 -3.03 0.94 0.96
N PRO A 91 -2.52 0.87 -0.29
CA PRO A 91 -2.42 -0.40 -1.01
C PRO A 91 -1.37 -1.34 -0.38
N HIS A 92 -1.62 -2.64 -0.47
CA HIS A 92 -0.61 -3.68 -0.28
C HIS A 92 -0.14 -4.19 -1.65
N ASP A 93 1.15 -4.48 -1.79
CA ASP A 93 1.71 -4.99 -3.05
C ASP A 93 2.91 -5.90 -2.75
N TYR A 94 2.96 -7.05 -3.42
CA TYR A 94 3.97 -8.09 -3.15
C TYR A 94 4.58 -8.65 -4.42
N GLY A 95 5.67 -9.41 -4.25
CA GLY A 95 6.37 -10.08 -5.34
C GLY A 95 5.94 -11.54 -5.56
N PRO A 96 6.56 -12.22 -6.54
CA PRO A 96 6.15 -13.56 -6.99
C PRO A 96 6.30 -14.67 -5.94
N THR A 97 7.05 -14.45 -4.86
CA THR A 97 7.19 -15.43 -3.77
C THR A 97 5.99 -15.48 -2.83
N VAL A 98 5.17 -14.42 -2.79
CA VAL A 98 3.90 -14.43 -2.05
C VAL A 98 2.83 -15.11 -2.91
N TYR A 99 2.70 -14.69 -4.17
CA TYR A 99 1.85 -15.37 -5.16
C TYR A 99 2.31 -15.07 -6.58
N GLN A 100 2.30 -16.09 -7.45
CA GLN A 100 2.63 -15.95 -8.87
C GLN A 100 1.44 -15.36 -9.64
N GLN A 101 1.32 -14.04 -9.59
CA GLN A 101 0.29 -13.28 -10.32
C GLN A 101 0.54 -13.25 -11.83
N PRO A 102 -0.51 -13.07 -12.67
CA PRO A 102 -0.37 -13.07 -14.13
C PRO A 102 0.62 -12.04 -14.69
N TRP A 103 0.77 -10.89 -14.04
CA TRP A 103 1.73 -9.84 -14.45
C TRP A 103 3.19 -10.18 -14.15
N PHE A 104 3.46 -11.33 -13.50
CA PHE A 104 4.80 -11.89 -13.36
C PHE A 104 5.11 -12.98 -14.39
N GLU A 105 4.17 -13.35 -15.26
CA GLU A 105 4.41 -14.34 -16.30
C GLU A 105 5.38 -13.81 -17.37
N GLY A 106 6.35 -14.63 -17.75
CA GLY A 106 7.40 -14.24 -18.70
C GLY A 106 8.44 -13.30 -18.10
N ASP A 107 9.04 -12.45 -18.94
CA ASP A 107 9.98 -11.42 -18.49
C ASP A 107 9.21 -10.12 -18.23
N TYR A 108 9.09 -9.75 -16.95
CA TYR A 108 8.50 -8.47 -16.52
C TYR A 108 9.59 -7.46 -16.18
N ASP A 109 9.29 -6.17 -16.22
CA ASP A 109 10.18 -5.11 -15.79
C ASP A 109 9.38 -4.01 -15.07
N PHE A 110 10.04 -2.89 -14.77
CA PHE A 110 9.39 -1.76 -14.12
C PHE A 110 8.22 -1.21 -14.95
N ASP A 111 8.37 -1.11 -16.27
CA ASP A 111 7.37 -0.51 -17.15
C ASP A 111 6.16 -1.44 -17.31
N SER A 112 6.39 -2.75 -17.39
CA SER A 112 5.31 -3.74 -17.38
C SER A 112 4.59 -3.77 -16.03
N LEU A 113 5.29 -3.72 -14.89
CA LEU A 113 4.66 -3.65 -13.57
C LEU A 113 3.84 -2.36 -13.39
N MET A 114 4.36 -1.23 -13.87
CA MET A 114 3.61 0.03 -13.87
C MET A 114 2.33 -0.09 -14.70
N ARG A 115 2.41 -0.65 -15.91
CA ARG A 115 1.28 -0.79 -16.83
C ARG A 115 0.24 -1.81 -16.34
N ASP A 116 0.71 -2.99 -15.96
CA ASP A 116 -0.13 -4.17 -15.76
C ASP A 116 -0.63 -4.30 -14.32
N CYS A 117 0.11 -3.74 -13.34
CA CYS A 117 -0.23 -3.81 -11.93
C CYS A 117 -0.50 -2.43 -11.31
N TRP A 118 0.49 -1.54 -11.23
CA TRP A 118 0.40 -0.41 -10.29
C TRP A 118 -0.50 0.74 -10.76
N GLN A 119 -0.39 1.17 -12.04
CA GLN A 119 -1.01 2.40 -12.55
C GLN A 119 -2.51 2.43 -12.31
N ASP A 120 -3.22 1.38 -12.69
CA ASP A 120 -4.68 1.35 -12.60
C ASP A 120 -5.20 0.85 -11.26
N ASN A 121 -4.44 0.02 -10.54
CA ASN A 121 -4.88 -0.49 -9.27
C ASN A 121 -4.80 0.55 -8.16
N TRP A 122 -3.75 1.38 -8.10
CA TRP A 122 -3.59 2.33 -7.00
C TRP A 122 -2.73 3.56 -7.33
N PHE A 123 -1.74 3.47 -8.22
CA PHE A 123 -0.79 4.57 -8.44
C PHE A 123 -1.42 5.80 -9.12
N PHE A 124 -2.53 5.66 -9.84
CA PHE A 124 -3.29 6.81 -10.37
C PHE A 124 -3.76 7.77 -9.26
N ILE A 125 -3.97 7.30 -8.04
CA ILE A 125 -4.42 8.12 -6.91
C ILE A 125 -3.34 9.17 -6.58
N TYR A 126 -2.09 8.73 -6.52
CA TYR A 126 -0.94 9.62 -6.34
C TYR A 126 -0.75 10.52 -7.56
N LYS A 127 -0.71 9.95 -8.77
CA LYS A 127 -0.45 10.68 -10.02
C LYS A 127 -1.46 11.80 -10.28
N ASN A 128 -2.73 11.57 -9.95
CA ASN A 128 -3.81 12.54 -10.15
C ASN A 128 -4.01 13.48 -8.96
N ASN A 129 -3.20 13.35 -7.90
CA ASN A 129 -3.35 14.09 -6.66
C ASN A 129 -4.75 13.93 -6.02
N THR A 130 -5.32 12.72 -6.12
CA THR A 130 -6.66 12.39 -5.57
C THR A 130 -6.62 12.36 -4.05
N ALA A 131 -5.59 11.73 -3.48
CA ALA A 131 -5.31 11.66 -2.05
C ALA A 131 -3.86 11.18 -1.81
N PRO A 132 -3.29 11.38 -0.61
CA PRO A 132 -2.01 10.77 -0.25
C PRO A 132 -2.08 9.24 -0.30
N LEU A 133 -0.94 8.62 -0.66
CA LEU A 133 -0.72 7.18 -0.58
C LEU A 133 0.28 6.82 0.52
N LEU A 134 0.01 5.70 1.19
CA LEU A 134 0.95 4.96 2.01
C LEU A 134 0.95 3.50 1.53
N ILE A 135 2.03 2.98 0.94
CA ILE A 135 2.11 1.55 0.64
C ILE A 135 2.15 0.81 1.98
N GLY A 136 1.03 0.19 2.37
CA GLY A 136 0.83 -0.39 3.70
C GLY A 136 1.70 -1.62 3.92
N GLU A 137 1.91 -2.40 2.85
CA GLU A 137 2.79 -3.55 2.88
C GLU A 137 3.50 -3.70 1.55
N TRP A 138 4.81 -3.93 1.65
CA TRP A 138 5.65 -4.43 0.57
C TRP A 138 6.87 -5.12 1.17
N GLY A 139 7.32 -6.22 0.57
CA GLY A 139 8.52 -6.90 1.06
C GLY A 139 8.70 -8.30 0.50
N GLY A 140 9.76 -8.95 0.95
CA GLY A 140 10.06 -10.33 0.60
C GLY A 140 11.52 -10.72 0.82
N PHE A 141 11.91 -11.89 0.30
CA PHE A 141 13.27 -12.38 0.42
C PHE A 141 14.23 -11.66 -0.53
N MET A 142 15.47 -11.46 -0.09
CA MET A 142 16.59 -10.89 -0.86
C MET A 142 17.19 -11.92 -1.86
N LYS A 143 16.33 -12.58 -2.62
CA LYS A 143 16.74 -13.58 -3.64
C LYS A 143 15.73 -13.64 -4.77
N GLU A 144 16.15 -14.15 -5.92
CA GLU A 144 15.25 -14.37 -7.05
C GLU A 144 14.19 -15.44 -6.73
N PRO A 145 12.99 -15.32 -7.33
CA PRO A 145 12.55 -14.29 -8.29
C PRO A 145 12.07 -12.98 -7.65
N ASN A 146 12.10 -12.88 -6.31
CA ASN A 146 11.51 -11.75 -5.58
C ASN A 146 12.37 -10.49 -5.62
N LEU A 147 13.70 -10.64 -5.62
CA LEU A 147 14.66 -9.53 -5.64
C LEU A 147 14.43 -8.59 -6.83
N LYS A 148 14.12 -9.15 -8.01
CA LYS A 148 13.74 -8.37 -9.19
C LYS A 148 12.53 -7.46 -8.95
N TRP A 149 11.44 -8.00 -8.42
CA TRP A 149 10.24 -7.22 -8.08
C TRP A 149 10.54 -6.19 -6.98
N MET A 150 11.22 -6.58 -5.90
CA MET A 150 11.58 -5.67 -4.82
C MET A 150 12.41 -4.49 -5.33
N THR A 151 13.32 -4.74 -6.27
CA THR A 151 14.13 -3.68 -6.91
C THR A 151 13.25 -2.71 -7.70
N CYS A 152 12.24 -3.21 -8.41
CA CYS A 152 11.28 -2.37 -9.13
C CYS A 152 10.41 -1.56 -8.16
N MET A 153 9.90 -2.17 -7.08
CA MET A 153 9.12 -1.48 -6.05
C MET A 153 9.94 -0.38 -5.35
N ARG A 154 11.19 -0.70 -4.98
CA ARG A 154 12.11 0.28 -4.39
C ARG A 154 12.37 1.45 -5.33
N ARG A 155 12.56 1.18 -6.63
CA ARG A 155 12.68 2.22 -7.66
C ARG A 155 11.43 3.10 -7.72
N LEU A 156 10.24 2.50 -7.69
CA LEU A 156 8.97 3.23 -7.72
C LEU A 156 8.85 4.18 -6.54
N ILE A 157 9.14 3.69 -5.33
CA ILE A 157 9.12 4.48 -4.11
C ILE A 157 10.12 5.63 -4.19
N SER A 158 11.36 5.34 -4.62
CA SER A 158 12.43 6.33 -4.73
C SER A 158 12.11 7.45 -5.72
N GLU A 159 11.72 7.11 -6.95
CA GLU A 159 11.45 8.08 -8.01
C GLU A 159 10.23 8.98 -7.72
N ASN A 160 9.31 8.52 -6.86
CA ASN A 160 8.04 9.21 -6.59
C ASN A 160 7.87 9.65 -5.13
N HIS A 161 8.88 9.47 -4.29
CA HIS A 161 8.84 9.83 -2.87
C HIS A 161 7.59 9.28 -2.15
N LEU A 162 7.21 8.03 -2.44
CA LEU A 162 6.00 7.42 -1.87
C LEU A 162 6.21 7.10 -0.39
N ASN A 163 5.17 7.33 0.42
CA ASN A 163 5.18 6.84 1.81
C ASN A 163 4.98 5.32 1.81
N HIS A 164 5.66 4.61 2.71
CA HIS A 164 5.54 3.16 2.80
C HIS A 164 5.81 2.62 4.20
N THR A 165 5.35 1.40 4.44
CA THR A 165 5.74 0.53 5.55
C THR A 165 6.23 -0.80 4.99
N PHE A 166 7.45 -1.20 5.36
CA PHE A 166 8.05 -2.45 4.90
C PHE A 166 7.50 -3.64 5.67
N TRP A 167 7.10 -4.69 4.95
CA TRP A 167 6.73 -5.98 5.52
C TRP A 167 7.94 -6.93 5.54
N CYS A 168 8.49 -7.28 6.70
CA CYS A 168 8.14 -6.80 8.03
C CYS A 168 9.38 -6.70 8.92
N TYR A 169 9.21 -6.22 10.14
CA TYR A 169 10.25 -6.34 11.16
C TYR A 169 10.53 -7.81 11.47
N ASN A 170 9.48 -8.61 11.67
CA ASN A 170 9.50 -9.94 12.25
C ASN A 170 10.22 -11.00 11.39
N ALA A 171 11.04 -11.85 12.03
CA ALA A 171 11.74 -12.93 11.33
C ALA A 171 10.81 -14.02 10.76
N ASN A 172 9.65 -14.23 11.39
CA ASN A 172 8.81 -15.41 11.19
C ASN A 172 7.67 -15.24 10.16
N SER A 173 7.79 -14.31 9.22
CA SER A 173 6.90 -14.27 8.05
C SER A 173 7.35 -15.31 7.03
N GLY A 174 6.53 -16.34 6.78
CA GLY A 174 6.97 -17.55 6.04
C GLY A 174 7.28 -17.33 4.56
N ASP A 175 6.68 -16.33 3.93
CA ASP A 175 6.76 -15.99 2.52
C ASP A 175 7.67 -14.79 2.21
N THR A 176 8.03 -14.00 3.23
CA THR A 176 8.86 -12.79 3.07
C THR A 176 10.12 -12.76 3.94
N GLY A 177 10.15 -13.52 5.04
CA GLY A 177 11.01 -13.23 6.18
C GLY A 177 10.77 -11.82 6.72
N GLY A 178 11.76 -11.25 7.42
CA GLY A 178 11.71 -9.86 7.88
C GLY A 178 13.08 -9.20 7.91
N LEU A 179 13.16 -8.04 8.57
CA LEU A 179 14.38 -7.25 8.74
C LEU A 179 15.33 -7.80 9.82
N VAL A 180 14.84 -8.69 10.68
CA VAL A 180 15.67 -9.39 11.69
C VAL A 180 15.70 -10.90 11.43
N LEU A 181 16.77 -11.54 11.90
CA LEU A 181 16.95 -12.99 11.87
C LEU A 181 16.12 -13.67 12.97
N ASP A 182 16.12 -15.00 12.98
CA ASP A 182 15.28 -15.85 13.84
C ASP A 182 15.39 -15.57 15.35
N ASP A 183 16.45 -14.90 15.81
CA ASP A 183 16.63 -14.48 17.20
C ASP A 183 15.88 -13.18 17.58
N PHE A 184 15.19 -12.54 16.63
CA PHE A 184 14.45 -11.28 16.78
C PHE A 184 15.27 -10.06 17.22
N SER A 185 16.60 -10.13 17.10
CA SER A 185 17.53 -9.12 17.59
C SER A 185 18.65 -8.77 16.61
N THR A 186 19.14 -9.75 15.85
CA THR A 186 20.17 -9.57 14.84
C THR A 186 19.52 -9.11 13.54
N TRP A 187 20.01 -8.01 12.97
CA TRP A 187 19.52 -7.50 11.69
C TRP A 187 19.99 -8.36 10.52
N ASP A 188 19.11 -8.54 9.54
CA ASP A 188 19.51 -8.92 8.18
C ASP A 188 20.09 -7.67 7.50
N GLU A 189 21.41 -7.51 7.60
CA GLU A 189 22.13 -6.32 7.12
C GLU A 189 21.96 -6.08 5.62
N GLU A 190 21.83 -7.14 4.81
CA GLU A 190 21.60 -7.02 3.37
C GLU A 190 20.22 -6.44 3.08
N LYS A 191 19.18 -7.00 3.70
CA LYS A 191 17.80 -6.52 3.54
C LYS A 191 17.61 -5.13 4.14
N TYR A 192 18.20 -4.87 5.30
CA TYR A 192 18.16 -3.55 5.93
C TYR A 192 18.83 -2.50 5.04
N ALA A 193 20.02 -2.77 4.50
CA ALA A 193 20.70 -1.87 3.56
C ALA A 193 19.85 -1.62 2.30
N PHE A 194 19.18 -2.64 1.78
CA PHE A 194 18.29 -2.51 0.63
C PHE A 194 17.11 -1.56 0.91
N VAL A 195 16.42 -1.72 2.04
CA VAL A 195 15.27 -0.89 2.43
C VAL A 195 15.70 0.53 2.81
N LYS A 196 16.89 0.68 3.41
CA LYS A 196 17.44 1.97 3.84
C LYS A 196 17.52 2.99 2.71
N GLU A 197 17.68 2.58 1.45
CA GLU A 197 17.73 3.49 0.30
C GLU A 197 16.43 4.29 0.08
N VAL A 198 15.29 3.80 0.57
CA VAL A 198 13.98 4.47 0.44
C VAL A 198 13.42 4.94 1.77
N LEU A 199 14.23 4.92 2.84
CA LEU A 199 13.88 5.58 4.09
C LEU A 199 14.19 7.08 3.98
N TRP A 200 13.23 7.90 4.43
CA TRP A 200 13.37 9.35 4.47
C TRP A 200 14.63 9.76 5.23
N GLN A 201 15.55 10.40 4.52
CA GLN A 201 16.83 10.83 5.06
C GLN A 201 17.18 12.22 4.56
N GLU A 202 17.77 13.04 5.43
CA GLU A 202 18.35 14.33 5.08
C GLU A 202 19.72 14.45 5.75
N ASN A 203 20.76 14.78 4.97
CA ASN A 203 22.14 14.95 5.47
C ASN A 203 22.64 13.75 6.31
N GLY A 204 22.26 12.53 5.91
CA GLY A 204 22.65 11.29 6.60
C GLY A 204 21.87 10.97 7.87
N LYS A 205 20.82 11.74 8.21
CA LYS A 205 19.92 11.47 9.34
C LYS A 205 18.55 11.01 8.87
N PHE A 206 17.97 10.03 9.56
CA PHE A 206 16.60 9.60 9.30
C PHE A 206 15.58 10.65 9.74
N VAL A 207 14.54 10.85 8.94
CA VAL A 207 13.47 11.80 9.23
C VAL A 207 12.27 11.05 9.81
N GLY A 208 11.87 11.41 11.02
CA GLY A 208 10.65 10.89 11.65
C GLY A 208 9.39 11.62 11.17
N LEU A 209 8.24 10.96 11.30
CA LEU A 209 6.94 11.55 10.98
C LEU A 209 6.49 12.64 11.97
N ASP A 210 7.08 12.70 13.16
CA ASP A 210 6.72 13.66 14.20
C ASP A 210 7.40 15.02 13.95
N HIS A 211 6.64 16.11 14.12
CA HIS A 211 7.12 17.49 13.91
C HIS A 211 7.89 18.08 15.11
N LYS A 212 7.95 17.36 16.24
CA LYS A 212 8.51 17.82 17.52
C LYS A 212 9.50 16.83 18.13
N ILE A 213 9.25 15.52 17.99
CA ILE A 213 10.08 14.46 18.57
C ILE A 213 10.90 13.82 17.45
N ALA A 214 12.22 13.83 17.59
CA ALA A 214 13.12 13.22 16.61
C ALA A 214 12.97 11.69 16.59
N LEU A 215 13.24 11.07 15.43
CA LEU A 215 13.24 9.62 15.31
C LEU A 215 14.47 9.02 15.99
N GLY A 216 14.29 8.54 17.22
CA GLY A 216 15.39 7.99 18.03
C GLY A 216 16.47 9.04 18.34
N GLU A 217 17.64 8.58 18.76
CA GLU A 217 18.74 9.47 19.19
C GLU A 217 19.46 10.17 18.02
N ASN A 218 19.42 9.57 16.82
CA ASN A 218 20.20 10.01 15.65
C ASN A 218 19.35 10.59 14.50
N GLY A 219 18.02 10.57 14.63
CA GLY A 219 17.12 11.12 13.62
C GLY A 219 16.85 12.62 13.78
N ILE A 220 15.96 13.12 12.93
CA ILE A 220 15.43 14.50 12.98
C ILE A 220 13.90 14.48 12.91
N THR A 221 13.29 15.60 13.27
CA THR A 221 11.85 15.80 13.12
C THR A 221 11.49 16.13 11.68
N LEU A 222 10.22 15.92 11.30
CA LEU A 222 9.72 16.36 9.99
C LEU A 222 9.82 17.88 9.81
N LYS A 223 9.78 18.66 10.90
CA LYS A 223 9.92 20.12 10.87
C LYS A 223 11.36 20.56 10.55
N ASP A 224 12.34 19.76 10.94
CA ASP A 224 13.76 20.09 10.75
C ASP A 224 14.27 19.66 9.37
N ALA A 225 13.58 18.71 8.71
CA ALA A 225 13.82 18.37 7.31
C ALA A 225 13.36 19.50 6.38
N LYS A 226 14.25 19.96 5.50
CA LYS A 226 14.04 21.12 4.60
C LYS A 226 14.22 20.82 3.11
N GLY A 227 14.78 19.65 2.79
CA GLY A 227 15.10 19.19 1.45
C GLY A 227 14.30 17.95 1.02
N LEU A 228 13.25 17.62 1.76
CA LEU A 228 12.27 16.59 1.40
C LEU A 228 11.05 17.20 0.72
#